data_AF-A0A8J4WTH1-F1
#
_entry.id   AF-A0A8J4WTH1-F1
#
_cell.length_a   1.000
_cell.length_b   1.000
_cell.length_c   1.000
_cell.angle_alpha   90.00
_cell.angle_beta   90.00
_cell.angle_gamma   90.00
#
_symmetry.space_group_name_H-M   'P 1'
#
loop_
_entity.id
_entity.type
_entity.pdbx_description
1 polymer ?
#
loop_
_entity_poly.entity_id
_entity_poly.type
_entity_poly.pdbx_seq_one_letter_code
_entity_poly.pdbx_strand_id
1 'polypeptide(L)'
;MAVNATGGVLTGPREVRFPWSVHTTSTKSAEDVLKNIVLALELTPGCRYAYDQHLPFLLRCSWAADRGPLRSSTVSTANSSTVAPACPTTESASLSPILHHSGLRDDPVHWEMEVCQLPRLHLRGVRLKRIRGSTLQFRPIADLVMKSLHL
;
A
#
# COMPACT_ATOMS: atom_id res chain seq x y z
N MET A 1 24.99 2.50 33.97
CA MET A 1 23.69 2.90 33.40
C MET A 1 23.95 4.07 32.48
N ALA A 2 24.00 3.83 31.16
CA ALA A 2 24.10 4.91 30.19
C ALA A 2 23.33 4.50 28.93
N VAL A 3 22.53 5.46 28.50
CA VAL A 3 21.53 5.45 27.45
C VAL A 3 22.07 4.98 26.10
N ASN A 4 21.27 4.21 25.35
CA ASN A 4 21.45 4.11 23.91
C ASN A 4 20.11 4.39 23.22
N ALA A 5 19.84 5.69 23.05
CA ALA A 5 18.82 6.21 22.16
C ALA A 5 19.48 6.53 20.83
N THR A 6 19.74 5.51 20.02
CA THR A 6 20.01 5.66 18.59
C THR A 6 18.69 5.54 17.86
N GLY A 7 18.35 6.54 17.03
CA GLY A 7 17.17 6.53 16.15
C GLY A 7 17.16 5.25 15.32
N GLY A 8 16.37 4.29 15.77
CA GLY A 8 16.50 2.89 15.39
C GLY A 8 15.89 2.61 14.03
N VAL A 9 16.72 2.57 13.00
CA VAL A 9 16.39 1.82 11.78
C VAL A 9 16.36 0.34 12.19
N LEU A 10 15.18 -0.27 12.22
CA LEU A 10 15.04 -1.70 12.50
C LEU A 10 15.61 -2.48 11.32
N THR A 11 16.70 -3.22 11.54
CA THR A 11 17.41 -3.96 10.48
C THR A 11 16.80 -5.34 10.19
N GLY A 12 15.84 -5.79 11.00
CA GLY A 12 15.25 -7.12 10.90
C GLY A 12 13.71 -7.13 11.03
N PRO A 13 13.05 -8.26 10.70
CA PRO A 13 11.61 -8.42 10.87
C PRO A 13 11.23 -8.26 12.34
N ARG A 14 10.10 -7.60 12.61
CA ARG A 14 9.64 -7.44 13.99
C ARG A 14 9.12 -8.75 14.55
N GLU A 15 9.43 -8.98 15.82
CA GLU A 15 8.87 -10.10 16.55
C GLU A 15 7.42 -9.79 16.94
N VAL A 16 6.51 -10.70 16.59
CA VAL A 16 5.11 -10.55 16.96
C VAL A 16 4.83 -11.43 18.18
N ARG A 17 4.43 -10.76 19.26
CA ARG A 17 4.15 -11.41 20.55
C ARG A 17 2.80 -12.16 20.57
N PHE A 18 1.89 -11.81 19.66
CA PHE A 18 0.55 -12.41 19.54
C PHE A 18 0.28 -12.89 18.10
N PRO A 19 0.30 -14.20 17.85
CA PRO A 19 0.22 -14.75 16.48
C PRO A 19 -1.19 -14.70 15.86
N TRP A 20 -2.22 -14.21 16.55
CA TRP A 20 -3.60 -14.19 16.03
C TRP A 20 -3.80 -13.33 14.77
N SER A 21 -2.86 -12.44 14.46
CA SER A 21 -2.90 -11.65 13.23
C SER A 21 -2.01 -12.23 12.11
N VAL A 22 -1.33 -13.35 12.36
CA VAL A 22 -0.49 -14.02 11.37
C VAL A 22 -1.35 -14.97 10.56
N HIS A 23 -1.41 -14.74 9.26
CA HIS A 23 -2.32 -15.47 8.36
C HIS A 23 -1.64 -16.69 7.75
N THR A 24 -0.34 -16.60 7.47
CA THR A 24 0.46 -17.71 6.92
C THR A 24 1.87 -17.68 7.49
N THR A 25 2.50 -18.85 7.58
CA THR A 25 3.89 -19.04 8.02
C THR A 25 4.77 -19.63 6.92
N SER A 26 6.06 -19.30 6.92
CA SER A 26 7.06 -19.78 5.95
C SER A 26 8.37 -20.16 6.64
N THR A 27 9.09 -21.11 6.03
CA THR A 27 10.49 -21.44 6.35
C THR A 27 11.49 -20.62 5.53
N LYS A 28 11.04 -19.86 4.51
CA LYS A 28 11.90 -19.01 3.67
C LYS A 28 12.51 -17.86 4.46
N SER A 29 13.56 -17.25 3.90
CA SER A 29 14.16 -16.04 4.44
C SER A 29 13.13 -14.89 4.47
N ALA A 30 13.29 -13.94 5.39
CA ALA A 30 12.36 -12.82 5.50
C ALA A 30 12.33 -11.94 4.22
N GLU A 31 13.47 -11.82 3.55
CA GLU A 31 13.60 -11.14 2.26
C GLU A 31 12.81 -11.86 1.18
N ASP A 32 12.89 -13.18 1.11
CA ASP A 32 12.16 -13.96 0.10
C ASP A 32 10.66 -13.95 0.39
N VAL A 33 10.24 -14.02 1.66
CA VAL A 33 8.84 -13.82 2.02
C VAL A 33 8.36 -12.45 1.56
N LEU A 34 9.15 -11.39 1.78
CA LEU A 34 8.80 -10.03 1.34
C LEU A 34 8.69 -9.95 -0.20
N LYS A 35 9.64 -10.54 -0.94
CA LYS A 35 9.57 -10.62 -2.41
C LYS A 35 8.29 -11.34 -2.88
N ASN A 36 7.93 -12.45 -2.23
CA ASN A 36 6.70 -13.18 -2.56
C ASN A 36 5.45 -12.34 -2.28
N ILE A 37 5.42 -11.54 -1.21
CA ILE A 37 4.33 -10.58 -0.95
C ILE A 37 4.24 -9.56 -2.10
N VAL A 38 5.37 -8.98 -2.51
CA VAL A 38 5.41 -8.01 -3.60
C VAL A 38 4.87 -8.63 -4.90
N LEU A 39 5.33 -9.83 -5.26
CA LEU A 39 4.86 -10.54 -6.44
C LEU A 39 3.35 -10.81 -6.38
N ALA A 40 2.82 -11.25 -5.22
CA ALA A 40 1.39 -11.47 -5.05
C ALA A 40 0.58 -10.18 -5.23
N LEU A 41 1.09 -9.04 -4.76
CA LEU A 41 0.46 -7.73 -4.92
C LEU A 41 0.49 -7.26 -6.39
N GLU A 42 1.57 -7.51 -7.11
CA GLU A 42 1.69 -7.16 -8.54
C GLU A 42 0.81 -8.02 -9.44
N LEU A 43 0.61 -9.29 -9.09
CA LEU A 43 -0.32 -10.18 -9.78
C LEU A 43 -1.79 -9.84 -9.50
N THR A 44 -2.07 -9.03 -8.49
CA THR A 44 -3.43 -8.69 -8.08
C THR A 44 -3.86 -7.35 -8.69
N PRO A 45 -4.87 -7.33 -9.60
CA PRO A 45 -5.30 -6.09 -10.26
C PRO A 45 -5.80 -5.04 -9.27
N GLY A 46 -5.41 -3.79 -9.50
CA GLY A 46 -5.84 -2.64 -8.68
C GLY A 46 -5.05 -2.45 -7.39
N CYS A 47 -4.19 -3.40 -7.01
CA CYS A 47 -3.28 -3.27 -5.87
C CYS A 47 -2.14 -2.29 -6.16
N ARG A 48 -1.76 -1.53 -5.15
CA ARG A 48 -0.50 -0.81 -5.08
C ARG A 48 0.14 -1.01 -3.73
N TYR A 49 1.44 -0.80 -3.67
CA TYR A 49 2.20 -0.90 -2.45
C TYR A 49 3.27 0.19 -2.38
N ALA A 50 3.72 0.46 -1.16
CA ALA A 50 4.88 1.26 -0.88
C ALA A 50 5.61 0.66 0.33
N TYR A 51 6.94 0.65 0.27
CA TYR A 51 7.77 0.25 1.42
C TYR A 51 7.66 1.30 2.53
N ASP A 52 7.65 0.84 3.78
CA ASP A 52 7.75 1.74 4.92
C ASP A 52 9.20 2.19 5.11
N GLN A 53 9.39 3.49 5.38
CA GLN A 53 10.72 4.10 5.50
C GLN A 53 11.49 3.64 6.74
N HIS A 54 10.78 3.25 7.79
CA HIS A 54 11.37 2.88 9.06
C HIS A 54 11.38 1.36 9.28
N LEU A 55 10.59 0.64 8.49
CA LEU A 55 10.22 -0.75 8.74
C LEU A 55 10.39 -1.55 7.44
N PRO A 56 11.60 -2.08 7.17
CA PRO A 56 11.94 -2.65 5.87
C PRO A 56 11.10 -3.87 5.47
N PHE A 57 10.51 -4.56 6.45
CA PHE A 57 9.67 -5.74 6.26
C PHE A 57 8.17 -5.43 6.31
N LEU A 58 7.79 -4.15 6.28
CA LEU A 58 6.40 -3.69 6.25
C LEU A 58 6.10 -2.96 4.94
N LEU A 59 5.04 -3.40 4.28
CA LEU A 59 4.47 -2.77 3.10
C LEU A 59 3.15 -2.10 3.46
N ARG A 60 2.97 -0.89 2.94
CA ARG A 60 1.70 -0.17 2.97
C ARG A 60 0.99 -0.41 1.64
N CYS A 61 -0.08 -1.16 1.70
CA CYS A 61 -0.83 -1.60 0.53
C CYS A 61 -2.14 -0.82 0.41
N SER A 62 -2.60 -0.65 -0.82
CA SER A 62 -3.88 -0.04 -1.12
C SER A 62 -4.54 -0.66 -2.35
N TRP A 63 -5.86 -0.60 -2.42
CA TRP A 63 -6.62 -1.19 -3.52
C TRP A 63 -7.83 -0.34 -3.90
N ALA A 64 -8.09 -0.26 -5.20
CA ALA A 64 -9.26 0.36 -5.79
C ALA A 64 -9.73 -0.47 -7.01
N ALA A 65 -11.03 -0.75 -7.08
CA ALA A 65 -11.64 -1.53 -8.17
C ALA A 65 -11.59 -0.81 -9.52
N ASP A 66 -11.84 0.50 -9.51
CA ASP A 66 -12.10 1.30 -10.71
C ASP A 66 -10.86 2.06 -11.19
N ARG A 67 -9.68 1.45 -11.03
CA ARG A 67 -8.47 2.04 -11.61
C ARG A 67 -8.53 1.87 -13.11
N GLY A 68 -8.88 2.95 -13.80
CA GLY A 68 -8.62 3.08 -15.23
C GLY A 68 -7.14 2.82 -15.56
N PRO A 69 -6.81 2.44 -16.80
CA PRO A 69 -5.43 2.24 -17.24
C PRO A 69 -4.59 3.45 -16.86
N LEU A 70 -3.39 3.21 -16.31
CA LEU A 70 -2.42 4.24 -15.92
C LEU A 70 -2.30 5.29 -17.04
N ARG A 71 -3.00 6.42 -16.92
CA ARG A 71 -2.76 7.54 -17.83
C ARG A 71 -1.42 8.11 -17.42
N SER A 72 -0.37 7.75 -18.16
CA SER A 72 0.90 8.46 -18.12
C SER A 72 0.59 9.94 -18.23
N SER A 73 0.94 10.71 -17.21
CA SER A 73 0.88 12.15 -17.23
C SER A 73 1.89 12.67 -18.25
N THR A 74 1.56 12.64 -19.54
CA THR A 74 2.26 13.47 -20.52
C THR A 74 1.80 14.91 -20.30
N VAL A 75 2.67 15.63 -19.61
CA VAL A 75 2.87 17.08 -19.59
C VAL A 75 2.00 17.83 -20.59
N SER A 76 1.11 18.68 -20.07
CA SER A 76 0.47 19.74 -20.84
C SER A 76 1.53 20.79 -21.20
N THR A 77 1.99 20.79 -22.44
CA THR A 77 2.64 21.96 -23.04
C THR A 77 1.58 22.73 -23.82
N ALA A 78 1.40 24.00 -23.45
CA ALA A 78 0.48 24.93 -24.08
C ALA A 78 1.00 25.42 -25.45
N ASN A 79 0.10 25.57 -26.42
CA ASN A 79 0.01 26.68 -27.39
C ASN A 79 -1.29 26.57 -28.22
N SER A 80 -2.26 27.48 -28.02
CA SER A 80 -2.62 28.62 -28.91
C SER A 80 -3.23 28.17 -30.25
N SER A 81 -4.47 28.48 -30.65
CA SER A 81 -5.18 29.79 -30.64
C SER A 81 -6.67 29.65 -31.13
N THR A 82 -7.49 30.71 -30.91
CA THR A 82 -8.57 31.21 -31.84
C THR A 82 -9.93 30.46 -31.75
N VAL A 83 -11.12 30.97 -31.35
CA VAL A 83 -11.82 32.29 -31.28
C VAL A 83 -13.02 32.19 -30.29
N ALA A 84 -13.36 33.28 -29.58
CA ALA A 84 -14.58 33.47 -28.75
C ALA A 84 -15.79 33.99 -29.60
N PRO A 85 -17.08 34.05 -29.19
CA PRO A 85 -17.52 34.58 -27.88
C PRO A 85 -18.84 34.05 -27.24
N ALA A 86 -18.94 34.36 -25.94
CA ALA A 86 -20.11 34.76 -25.13
C ALA A 86 -21.20 33.73 -24.71
N CYS A 87 -21.35 33.56 -23.38
CA CYS A 87 -22.54 33.98 -22.63
C CYS A 87 -22.27 34.00 -21.10
N PRO A 88 -22.77 34.98 -20.32
CA PRO A 88 -22.57 35.06 -18.88
C PRO A 88 -23.81 34.56 -18.11
N THR A 89 -23.65 33.64 -17.16
CA THR A 89 -24.57 33.59 -16.02
C THR A 89 -23.86 33.06 -14.78
N THR A 90 -23.96 33.87 -13.74
CA THR A 90 -23.62 33.71 -12.33
C THR A 90 -23.79 32.30 -11.76
N GLU A 91 -22.71 31.71 -11.26
CA GLU A 91 -22.75 30.91 -10.03
C GLU A 91 -21.37 30.83 -9.35
N SER A 92 -21.39 31.06 -8.04
CA SER A 92 -20.26 31.16 -7.14
C SER A 92 -19.45 29.87 -7.01
N ALA A 93 -18.14 30.07 -6.85
CA ALA A 93 -17.23 29.29 -6.01
C ALA A 93 -17.10 27.78 -6.30
N SER A 94 -15.93 27.38 -6.80
CA SER A 94 -14.97 26.69 -5.93
C SER A 94 -13.62 26.53 -6.64
N LEU A 95 -12.59 27.12 -6.05
CA LEU A 95 -11.20 26.81 -6.34
C LEU A 95 -11.00 25.30 -6.18
N SER A 96 -10.51 24.60 -7.20
CA SER A 96 -9.81 23.33 -6.99
C SER A 96 -8.35 23.48 -7.44
N PRO A 97 -7.38 23.23 -6.55
CA PRO A 97 -5.99 23.52 -6.80
C PRO A 97 -5.28 22.40 -7.58
N ILE A 98 -4.38 22.84 -8.44
CA ILE A 98 -3.06 22.33 -8.81
C ILE A 98 -2.56 21.08 -8.04
N LEU A 99 -2.16 20.04 -8.79
CA LEU A 99 -1.30 18.88 -8.46
C LEU A 99 -1.50 18.20 -7.10
N HIS A 100 -2.26 17.10 -7.07
CA HIS A 100 -2.14 16.12 -6.00
C HIS A 100 -1.42 14.86 -6.51
N HIS A 101 -0.10 14.84 -6.30
CA HIS A 101 0.58 13.59 -5.95
C HIS A 101 -0.25 12.89 -4.84
N SER A 102 -0.27 11.56 -4.79
CA SER A 102 -0.92 10.71 -3.76
C SER A 102 -2.12 9.88 -4.24
N GLY A 103 -2.05 9.27 -5.43
CA GLY A 103 -3.02 8.25 -5.84
C GLY A 103 -3.08 7.01 -4.92
N LEU A 104 -2.22 6.88 -3.90
CA LEU A 104 -2.39 5.90 -2.83
C LEU A 104 -3.40 6.35 -1.78
N ARG A 105 -3.51 7.64 -1.45
CA ARG A 105 -4.28 8.11 -0.29
C ARG A 105 -5.79 8.06 -0.49
N ASP A 106 -6.24 8.15 -1.74
CA ASP A 106 -7.67 8.20 -2.06
C ASP A 106 -8.32 6.81 -2.14
N ASP A 107 -7.51 5.76 -2.25
CA ASP A 107 -8.02 4.40 -2.41
C ASP A 107 -8.99 4.00 -1.27
N PRO A 108 -10.07 3.27 -1.58
CA PRO A 108 -11.08 2.90 -0.60
C PRO A 108 -10.56 1.91 0.45
N VAL A 109 -9.55 1.11 0.12
CA VAL A 109 -9.01 0.06 0.99
C VAL A 109 -7.52 0.27 1.20
N HIS A 110 -7.10 0.26 2.47
CA HIS A 110 -5.70 0.29 2.88
C HIS A 110 -5.42 -0.77 3.90
N TRP A 111 -4.28 -1.44 3.78
CA TRP A 111 -3.79 -2.38 4.77
C TRP A 111 -2.28 -2.40 4.83
N GLU A 112 -1.75 -2.92 5.92
CA GLU A 112 -0.32 -3.22 6.08
C GLU A 112 -0.12 -4.72 5.86
N MET A 113 0.94 -5.06 5.13
CA MET A 113 1.48 -6.43 5.08
C MET A 113 2.87 -6.42 5.69
N GLU A 114 3.08 -7.23 6.71
CA GLU A 114 4.35 -7.27 7.44
C GLU A 114 4.87 -8.69 7.54
N VAL A 115 6.17 -8.86 7.27
CA VAL A 115 6.90 -10.07 7.62
C VAL A 115 7.35 -9.96 9.08
N CYS A 116 6.99 -10.96 9.87
CA CYS A 116 7.28 -11.00 11.29
C CYS A 116 8.02 -12.27 11.69
N GLN A 117 8.72 -12.19 12.82
CA GLN A 117 9.37 -13.33 13.44
C GLN A 117 8.41 -14.00 14.45
N LEU A 118 8.17 -15.31 14.30
CA LEU A 118 7.50 -16.13 15.31
C LEU A 118 8.55 -16.80 16.20
N PRO A 119 8.77 -16.32 17.44
CA PRO A 119 9.85 -16.79 18.30
C PRO A 119 9.67 -18.24 18.74
N ARG A 120 8.42 -18.70 18.98
CA ARG A 120 8.15 -20.07 19.44
C ARG A 120 8.29 -21.13 18.36
N LEU A 121 8.04 -20.76 17.10
CA LEU A 121 8.03 -21.69 15.97
C LEU A 121 9.30 -21.61 15.13
N HIS A 122 10.13 -20.58 15.35
CA HIS A 122 11.29 -20.30 14.49
C HIS A 122 10.92 -20.16 13.00
N LEU A 123 9.69 -19.74 12.70
CA LEU A 123 9.16 -19.51 11.35
C LEU A 123 8.84 -18.04 11.10
N ARG A 124 8.90 -17.61 9.84
CA ARG A 124 8.47 -16.26 9.43
C ARG A 124 6.96 -16.26 9.25
N GLY A 125 6.29 -15.23 9.74
CA GLY A 125 4.85 -15.05 9.58
C GLY A 125 4.53 -13.86 8.70
N VAL A 126 3.43 -13.92 7.95
CA VAL A 126 2.86 -12.76 7.25
C VAL A 126 1.63 -12.26 8.00
N ARG A 127 1.68 -11.01 8.43
CA ARG A 127 0.59 -10.32 9.12
C ARG A 127 -0.09 -9.35 8.18
N LEU A 128 -1.42 -9.42 8.12
CA LEU A 128 -2.25 -8.43 7.43
C LEU A 128 -2.98 -7.61 8.48
N LYS A 129 -2.92 -6.29 8.36
CA LYS A 129 -3.62 -5.37 9.24
C LYS A 129 -4.38 -4.34 8.42
N ARG A 130 -5.71 -4.40 8.47
CA ARG A 130 -6.55 -3.39 7.83
C ARG A 130 -6.35 -2.03 8.50
N ILE A 131 -6.13 -0.99 7.70
CA ILE A 131 -6.00 0.41 8.13
C ILE A 131 -7.23 1.21 7.73
N ARG A 132 -7.74 1.03 6.51
CA ARG A 132 -8.93 1.71 5.97
C ARG A 132 -9.79 0.74 5.16
N GLY A 133 -11.07 1.06 5.03
CA GLY A 133 -12.03 0.32 4.23
C GLY A 133 -12.91 -0.60 5.08
N SER A 134 -14.08 -0.94 4.55
CA SER A 134 -15.00 -1.87 5.23
C SER A 134 -14.47 -3.31 5.20
N THR A 135 -14.94 -4.16 6.11
CA THR A 135 -14.60 -5.59 6.10
C THR A 135 -15.02 -6.26 4.79
N LEU A 136 -16.15 -5.83 4.23
CA LEU A 136 -16.72 -6.35 2.98
C LEU A 136 -15.84 -6.05 1.76
N GLN A 137 -15.12 -4.93 1.77
CA GLN A 137 -14.17 -4.59 0.70
C GLN A 137 -12.79 -5.19 0.96
N PHE A 138 -12.34 -5.23 2.21
CA PHE A 138 -11.01 -5.72 2.57
C PHE A 138 -10.87 -7.24 2.46
N ARG A 139 -11.87 -8.02 2.93
CA ARG A 139 -11.76 -9.49 2.93
C ARG A 139 -11.52 -10.09 1.53
N PRO A 140 -12.32 -9.76 0.50
CA PRO A 140 -12.14 -10.33 -0.83
C PRO A 140 -10.75 -10.07 -1.40
N ILE A 141 -10.22 -8.85 -1.24
CA ILE A 141 -8.89 -8.51 -1.75
C ILE A 141 -7.77 -9.15 -0.93
N ALA A 142 -7.90 -9.20 0.39
CA ALA A 142 -6.94 -9.89 1.25
C ALA A 142 -6.88 -11.39 0.89
N ASP A 143 -8.03 -12.04 0.72
CA ASP A 143 -8.09 -13.45 0.34
C ASP A 143 -7.45 -13.71 -1.04
N LEU A 144 -7.63 -12.79 -2.00
CA LEU A 144 -7.01 -12.90 -3.32
C LEU A 144 -5.49 -12.79 -3.25
N VAL A 145 -4.97 -11.79 -2.52
CA VAL A 145 -3.52 -11.62 -2.32
C VAL A 145 -2.94 -12.84 -1.59
N MET A 146 -3.62 -13.34 -0.57
CA MET A 146 -3.18 -14.50 0.20
C MET A 146 -3.15 -15.79 -0.64
N LYS A 147 -4.09 -15.96 -1.57
CA LYS A 147 -4.09 -17.10 -2.52
C LYS A 147 -2.90 -17.06 -3.47
N SER A 148 -2.47 -15.87 -3.88
CA SER A 148 -1.33 -15.66 -4.77
C SER A 148 0.03 -15.73 -4.04
N LEU A 149 0.03 -15.86 -2.71
CA LEU A 149 1.22 -15.83 -1.89
C LEU A 149 1.88 -17.22 -1.79
N HIS A 150 3.02 -17.37 -2.46
CA HIS A 150 3.77 -18.63 -2.49
C HIS A 150 4.90 -18.62 -1.44
N LEU A 151 4.59 -19.08 -0.23
CA LEU A 151 5.52 -19.09 0.91
C LEU A 151 6.31 -20.38 1.07
#